data_AF-A0A8B7RWL2-F1
#
_entry.id   AF-A0A8B7RWL2-F1
#
_cell.length_a   1.000
_cell.length_b   1.000
_cell.length_c   1.000
_cell.angle_alpha   90.00
_cell.angle_beta   90.00
_cell.angle_gamma   90.00
#
_symmetry.space_group_name_H-M   'P 1'
#
loop_
_entity.id
_entity.type
_entity.pdbx_description
1 polymer ?
#
loop_
_entity_poly.entity_id
_entity_poly.type
_entity_poly.pdbx_seq_one_letter_code
_entity_poly.pdbx_strand_id
1 'polypeptide(L)'
;MASLLCCGPKLAACGIVLSAWGVIMLVMLGIFFNVHSAVLIEDVPFTEKDFENGPQNIYNLYEQVSYNCFIAASLYLLLGGFSFCQVRLNKRKEYMVR
;
A
#
# COMPACT_ATOMS: atom_id res chain seq x y z
N MET A 1 -27.06 5.22 13.37
CA MET A 1 -25.61 4.91 13.36
C MET A 1 -25.36 4.04 12.13
N ALA A 2 -24.92 4.64 11.02
CA ALA A 2 -24.73 3.92 9.76
C ALA A 2 -23.76 2.77 10.04
N SER A 3 -24.30 1.55 10.13
CA SER A 3 -23.51 0.35 10.26
C SER A 3 -22.79 0.19 8.93
N LEU A 4 -21.57 0.72 8.85
CA LEU A 4 -20.66 0.58 7.71
C LEU A 4 -20.16 -0.87 7.58
N LEU A 5 -20.95 -1.86 8.03
CA LEU A 5 -20.70 -3.29 8.06
C LEU A 5 -20.83 -3.86 6.63
N CYS A 6 -20.05 -3.34 5.68
CA CYS A 6 -20.10 -3.78 4.28
C CYS A 6 -19.45 -5.15 4.05
N CYS A 7 -18.70 -5.68 5.02
CA CYS A 7 -17.91 -6.91 4.85
C CYS A 7 -18.18 -7.91 5.99
N GLY A 8 -18.54 -9.15 5.61
CA GLY A 8 -18.69 -10.25 6.55
C GLY A 8 -17.38 -10.60 7.28
N PRO A 9 -17.44 -11.31 8.43
CA PRO A 9 -16.28 -11.55 9.30
C PRO A 9 -15.11 -12.26 8.61
N LYS A 10 -15.39 -13.13 7.63
CA LYS A 10 -14.36 -13.82 6.84
C LYS A 10 -13.65 -12.90 5.83
N LEU A 11 -14.40 -12.02 5.18
CA LEU A 11 -13.85 -11.06 4.21
C LEU A 11 -12.97 -10.01 4.90
N ALA A 12 -13.39 -9.55 6.08
CA ALA A 12 -12.62 -8.58 6.87
C ALA A 12 -11.30 -9.19 7.38
N ALA A 13 -11.29 -10.47 7.78
CA ALA A 13 -10.05 -11.16 8.15
C ALA A 13 -9.07 -11.28 6.97
N CYS A 14 -9.58 -11.62 5.78
CA CYS A 14 -8.77 -11.64 4.55
C CYS A 14 -8.20 -10.25 4.22
N GLY A 15 -9.03 -9.20 4.34
CA GLY A 15 -8.63 -7.81 4.10
C GLY A 15 -7.49 -7.32 5.01
N ILE A 16 -7.45 -7.75 6.28
CA ILE A 16 -6.36 -7.41 7.20
C ILE A 16 -5.05 -8.08 6.77
N VAL A 17 -5.08 -9.36 6.40
CA VAL A 17 -3.87 -10.10 5.99
C VAL A 17 -3.28 -9.51 4.71
N LEU A 18 -4.13 -9.25 3.70
CA LEU A 18 -3.71 -8.65 2.44
C LEU A 18 -3.19 -7.22 2.63
N SER A 19 -3.84 -6.43 3.48
CA SER A 19 -3.39 -5.08 3.82
C SER A 19 -2.03 -5.10 4.52
N ALA A 20 -1.83 -5.95 5.54
CA ALA A 20 -0.56 -6.05 6.25
C ALA A 20 0.58 -6.47 5.31
N TRP A 21 0.34 -7.46 4.47
CA TRP A 21 1.30 -7.87 3.44
C TRP A 21 1.62 -6.74 2.46
N GLY A 22 0.59 -6.07 1.94
CA GLY A 22 0.72 -4.97 1.00
C GLY A 22 1.52 -3.79 1.55
N VAL A 23 1.27 -3.41 2.82
CA VAL A 23 2.03 -2.33 3.49
C VAL A 23 3.51 -2.69 3.58
N ILE A 24 3.86 -3.89 4.05
CA ILE A 24 5.27 -4.29 4.22
C ILE A 24 6.00 -4.27 2.88
N MET A 25 5.41 -4.89 1.85
CA MET A 25 5.98 -4.93 0.51
C MET A 25 6.17 -3.52 -0.07
N LEU A 26 5.13 -2.68 -0.04
CA LEU A 26 5.16 -1.34 -0.65
C LEU A 26 6.11 -0.38 0.06
N VAL A 27 6.24 -0.48 1.39
CA VAL A 27 7.20 0.34 2.15
C VAL A 27 8.63 -0.07 1.83
N MET A 28 8.94 -1.38 1.79
CA MET A 28 10.28 -1.83 1.40
C MET A 28 10.61 -1.39 -0.03
N LEU A 29 9.67 -1.55 -0.97
CA LEU A 29 9.84 -1.11 -2.36
C LEU A 29 10.08 0.40 -2.45
N GLY A 30 9.28 1.20 -1.73
CA GLY A 30 9.41 2.65 -1.68
C GLY A 30 10.77 3.11 -1.17
N ILE A 31 11.31 2.46 -0.14
CA ILE A 31 12.67 2.73 0.37
C ILE A 31 13.73 2.38 -0.68
N PHE A 32 13.62 1.22 -1.35
CA PHE A 32 14.59 0.83 -2.38
C PHE A 32 14.59 1.78 -3.59
N PHE A 33 13.42 2.29 -3.98
CA PHE A 33 13.33 3.34 -5.00
C PHE A 33 13.91 4.67 -4.53
N ASN A 34 13.75 5.05 -3.26
CA ASN A 34 14.30 6.29 -2.71
C ASN A 34 15.85 6.28 -2.64
N VAL A 35 16.45 5.10 -2.46
CA VAL A 35 17.91 4.90 -2.47
C VAL A 35 18.46 4.77 -3.91
N HIS A 36 17.62 4.84 -4.94
CA HIS A 36 18.02 4.73 -6.35
C HIS A 36 18.73 3.40 -6.66
N SER A 37 18.19 2.28 -6.15
CA SER A 37 18.78 0.96 -6.36
C SER A 37 18.80 0.56 -7.83
N ALA A 38 19.98 0.21 -8.36
CA ALA A 38 20.17 -0.21 -9.74
C ALA A 38 19.39 -1.50 -10.12
N VAL A 39 18.99 -2.29 -9.13
CA VAL A 39 18.19 -3.51 -9.35
C VAL A 39 16.78 -3.19 -9.87
N LEU A 40 16.21 -2.03 -9.52
CA LEU A 40 14.84 -1.67 -9.91
C LEU A 40 14.79 -0.81 -11.18
N ILE A 41 15.86 -0.80 -11.97
CA ILE A 41 15.92 -0.03 -13.22
C ILE A 41 14.98 -0.60 -14.30
N GLU A 42 14.56 -1.85 -14.21
CA GLU A 42 13.59 -2.40 -15.17
C GLU A 42 12.14 -1.98 -14.86
N ASP A 43 11.86 -1.60 -13.60
CA ASP A 43 10.52 -1.24 -13.13
C ASP A 43 10.20 0.25 -13.33
N VAL A 44 11.20 1.09 -13.57
CA VAL A 44 11.01 2.53 -13.78
C VAL A 44 10.73 2.81 -15.26
N PRO A 45 9.67 3.56 -15.59
CA PRO A 45 9.28 3.81 -16.98
C PRO A 45 10.18 4.85 -17.63
N PHE A 46 11.35 4.42 -18.12
CA PHE A 46 12.28 5.27 -18.85
C PHE A 46 11.85 5.50 -20.30
N THR A 47 12.14 6.69 -20.82
CA THR A 47 12.07 7.00 -22.24
C THR A 47 13.47 7.37 -22.76
N GLU A 48 13.75 7.17 -24.04
CA GLU A 48 15.05 7.52 -24.67
C GLU A 48 15.47 8.98 -24.41
N LYS A 49 14.51 9.91 -24.35
CA LYS A 49 14.70 11.33 -24.01
C LYS A 49 15.23 11.58 -22.59
N ASP A 50 15.03 10.64 -21.66
CA ASP A 50 15.48 10.77 -20.27
C ASP A 50 17.00 10.54 -20.14
N PHE A 51 17.64 10.00 -21.18
CA PHE A 51 19.08 9.77 -21.25
C PHE A 51 19.85 10.93 -21.92
N GLU A 52 19.16 11.86 -22.61
CA GLU A 52 19.82 12.95 -23.35
C GLU A 52 20.37 14.06 -22.44
N ASN A 53 19.72 14.35 -21.32
CA ASN A 53 20.02 15.53 -20.47
C ASN A 53 20.67 15.17 -19.11
N GLY A 54 21.31 14.00 -19.02
CA GLY A 54 22.03 13.53 -17.82
C GLY A 54 21.14 12.81 -16.79
N PRO A 55 21.74 12.29 -15.70
CA PRO A 55 21.08 11.35 -14.78
C PRO A 55 20.01 12.01 -13.89
N GLN A 56 19.88 13.33 -13.91
CA GLN A 56 18.94 14.04 -13.03
C GLN A 56 17.48 13.66 -13.31
N ASN A 57 17.12 13.47 -14.58
CA ASN A 57 15.74 13.08 -14.92
C ASN A 57 15.42 11.67 -14.41
N ILE A 58 16.40 10.77 -14.46
CA ILE A 58 16.30 9.41 -13.95
C ILE A 58 16.04 9.44 -12.43
N TYR A 59 16.79 10.24 -11.67
CA TYR A 59 16.59 10.38 -10.23
C TYR A 59 15.18 10.90 -9.89
N ASN A 60 14.67 11.88 -10.64
CA ASN A 60 13.31 12.38 -10.45
C ASN A 60 12.25 11.28 -10.68
N LEU A 61 12.46 10.41 -11.68
CA LEU A 61 11.56 9.28 -11.94
C LEU A 61 11.57 8.26 -10.79
N TYR A 62 12.74 7.94 -10.25
CA TYR A 62 12.88 7.07 -9.07
C TYR A 62 12.13 7.64 -7.87
N GLU A 63 12.29 8.95 -7.61
CA GLU A 63 11.59 9.62 -6.51
C GLU A 63 10.06 9.60 -6.72
N GLN A 64 9.60 9.83 -7.95
CA GLN A 64 8.17 9.80 -8.27
C GLN A 64 7.56 8.40 -8.06
N VAL A 65 8.24 7.34 -8.47
CA VAL A 65 7.78 5.96 -8.24
C VAL A 65 7.79 5.63 -6.75
N SER A 66 8.84 6.04 -6.02
CA SER A 66 8.93 5.89 -4.57
C SER A 66 7.75 6.55 -3.85
N TYR A 67 7.39 7.79 -4.19
CA TYR A 67 6.23 8.47 -3.61
C TYR A 67 4.93 7.73 -3.89
N ASN A 68 4.73 7.22 -5.10
CA ASN A 68 3.53 6.43 -5.43
C ASN A 68 3.43 5.17 -4.56
N CYS A 69 4.55 4.48 -4.32
CA CYS A 69 4.60 3.33 -3.42
C CYS A 69 4.25 3.69 -1.97
N PHE A 70 4.77 4.80 -1.45
CA PHE A 70 4.43 5.27 -0.10
C PHE A 70 2.97 5.70 0.03
N ILE A 71 2.40 6.36 -0.98
CA ILE A 71 0.97 6.71 -1.02
C ILE A 71 0.14 5.43 -1.03
N ALA A 72 0.46 4.46 -1.88
CA ALA A 72 -0.22 3.16 -1.92
C ALA A 72 -0.14 2.43 -0.57
N ALA A 73 1.03 2.40 0.06
CA ALA A 73 1.22 1.81 1.39
C ALA A 73 0.32 2.48 2.43
N SER A 74 0.20 3.81 2.40
CA SER A 74 -0.68 4.55 3.31
C SER A 74 -2.16 4.18 3.12
N LEU A 75 -2.61 3.99 1.88
CA LEU A 75 -3.98 3.55 1.57
C LEU A 75 -4.24 2.13 2.09
N TYR A 76 -3.29 1.22 1.91
CA TYR A 76 -3.40 -0.12 2.48
C TYR A 76 -3.45 -0.09 4.01
N LEU A 77 -2.68 0.77 4.66
CA LEU A 77 -2.68 0.93 6.11
C LEU A 77 -4.06 1.42 6.62
N LEU A 78 -4.64 2.42 5.95
CA LEU A 78 -5.99 2.90 6.25
C LEU A 78 -7.06 1.80 6.04
N LEU A 79 -6.97 1.04 4.95
CA LEU A 79 -7.87 -0.08 4.68
C LEU A 79 -7.76 -1.20 5.72
N GLY A 80 -6.54 -1.51 6.17
CA GLY A 80 -6.27 -2.49 7.22
C GLY A 80 -6.83 -2.04 8.57
N GLY A 81 -6.61 -0.77 8.92
CA GLY A 81 -7.17 -0.16 10.13
C GLY A 81 -8.70 -0.16 10.12
N PHE A 82 -9.32 0.19 8.99
CA PHE A 82 -10.76 0.09 8.81
C PHE A 82 -11.24 -1.36 8.97
N SER A 83 -10.60 -2.32 8.29
CA SER A 83 -10.95 -3.75 8.38
C SER A 83 -10.80 -4.29 9.82
N PHE A 84 -9.81 -3.83 10.57
CA PHE A 84 -9.62 -4.18 11.99
C PHE A 84 -10.77 -3.66 12.87
N CYS A 85 -11.15 -2.40 12.69
CA CYS A 85 -12.33 -1.84 13.37
C CYS A 85 -13.59 -2.66 13.07
N GLN A 86 -13.75 -3.11 11.82
CA GLN A 86 -14.89 -3.91 11.37
C GLN A 86 -14.92 -5.31 11.99
N VAL A 87 -13.77 -5.99 12.09
CA VAL A 87 -13.66 -7.27 12.81
C VAL A 87 -14.03 -7.09 14.29
N ARG A 88 -13.55 -6.02 14.93
CA ARG A 88 -13.86 -5.75 16.35
C ARG A 88 -15.35 -5.48 16.57
N LEU A 89 -16.01 -4.75 15.67
CA LEU A 89 -17.45 -4.49 15.73
C LEU A 89 -18.27 -5.76 15.45
N ASN A 90 -17.87 -6.57 14.47
CA ASN A 90 -18.49 -7.86 14.17
C ASN A 90 -18.41 -8.80 15.38
N LYS A 91 -17.25 -8.87 16.04
CA LYS A 91 -17.10 -9.65 17.27
C LYS A 91 -18.03 -9.16 18.38
N ARG A 92 -18.15 -7.85 18.63
CA ARG A 92 -19.08 -7.32 19.63
C ARG A 92 -20.54 -7.67 19.35
N LYS A 93 -20.97 -7.67 18.08
CA LYS A 93 -22.34 -8.05 17.69
C LYS A 93 -22.63 -9.54 17.90
N GLU A 94 -21.66 -10.44 17.63
CA GLU A 94 -21.80 -11.88 17.93
C GLU A 94 -22.08 -12.15 19.41
N TYR A 95 -21.45 -11.40 20.34
CA TYR A 95 -21.66 -11.56 21.78
C TYR A 95 -23.01 -11.03 22.30
N MET A 96 -23.70 -10.15 21.57
CA MET A 96 -24.99 -9.59 22.00
C MET A 96 -26.21 -10.34 21.45
N VAL A 97 -26.00 -11.28 20.52
CA VAL A 97 -27.05 -12.11 19.90
C VAL A 97 -27.08 -13.52 20.52
N ARG A 98 -26.09 -13.85 21.35
CA ARG A 98 -26.04 -15.07 22.18
C ARG A 98 -26.38 -14.73 23.63
#